data_AF-A0A354PGB1-F1
#
_entry.id   AF-A0A354PGB1-F1
#
_cell.length_a   1.000
_cell.length_b   1.000
_cell.length_c   1.000
_cell.angle_alpha   90.00
_cell.angle_beta   90.00
_cell.angle_gamma   90.00
#
_symmetry.space_group_name_H-M   'P 1'
#
loop_
_entity.id
_entity.type
_entity.pdbx_description
1 polymer ?
#
loop_
_entity_poly.entity_id
_entity_poly.type
_entity_poly.pdbx_seq_one_letter_code
_entity_poly.pdbx_strand_id
1 'polypeptide(L)' 'MTLAEIVVRAESFATAQWDHTSLLATLLYNTHRGPKSKAATQEDFHPYRKRRPKKMTVEHLHSLKSLFKPAEGSQ' A
#
# COMPACT_ATOMS: atom_id res chain seq x y z
N MET A 1 4.98 -22.49 6.20
CA MET A 1 5.45 -21.11 6.03
C MET A 1 5.84 -20.91 4.59
N THR A 2 5.00 -20.20 3.84
CA THR A 2 5.26 -19.90 2.43
C THR A 2 5.92 -18.53 2.28
N LEU A 3 6.59 -18.28 1.15
CA LEU A 3 7.22 -16.98 0.88
C LEU A 3 6.18 -15.83 0.91
N ALA A 4 4.95 -16.11 0.45
CA ALA A 4 3.82 -15.19 0.56
C ALA A 4 3.48 -14.84 2.02
N GLU A 5 3.44 -15.83 2.91
CA GLU A 5 3.15 -15.60 4.33
C GLU A 5 4.24 -14.77 5.03
N ILE A 6 5.51 -14.94 4.66
CA ILE A 6 6.62 -14.15 5.19
C ILE A 6 6.50 -12.68 4.78
N VAL A 7 6.21 -12.43 3.50
CA VAL A 7 6.00 -11.07 2.98
C VAL A 7 4.83 -10.39 3.69
N VAL A 8 3.69 -11.08 3.79
CA VAL A 8 2.50 -10.52 4.47
C VAL A 8 2.81 -10.18 5.92
N ARG A 9 3.52 -11.04 6.65
CA ARG A 9 3.90 -10.76 8.05
C ARG A 9 4.87 -9.59 8.17
N ALA A 10 5.86 -9.49 7.30
CA ALA A 10 6.81 -8.38 7.29
C ALA A 10 6.10 -7.03 7.01
N GLU A 11 5.19 -7.01 6.03
CA GLU A 11 4.37 -5.84 5.72
C GLU A 11 3.43 -5.46 6.87
N SER A 12 2.83 -6.45 7.52
CA SER A 12 1.94 -6.25 8.67
C SER A 12 2.69 -5.64 9.85
N PHE A 13 3.90 -6.14 10.14
CA PHE A 13 4.75 -5.63 11.21
C PHE A 13 5.20 -4.19 10.94
N ALA A 14 5.64 -3.90 9.72
CA ALA A 14 5.99 -2.54 9.32
C ALA A 14 4.79 -1.59 9.40
N THR A 15 3.59 -2.05 9.04
CA THR A 15 2.36 -1.26 9.15
C THR A 15 2.05 -0.93 10.61
N ALA A 16 2.07 -1.93 11.50
CA ALA A 16 1.80 -1.74 12.92
C ALA A 16 2.80 -0.77 13.60
N GLN A 17 4.07 -0.83 13.21
CA GLN A 17 5.09 0.09 13.73
C GLN A 17 4.79 1.55 13.34
N TRP A 18 4.29 1.77 12.12
CA TRP A 18 3.97 3.10 11.61
C TRP A 18 2.62 3.66 12.08
N ASP A 19 1.70 2.81 12.56
CA ASP A 19 0.43 3.28 13.14
C ASP A 19 0.70 4.23 14.33
N HIS A 20 1.66 3.89 15.22
CA HIS A 20 1.99 4.77 16.35
C HIS A 20 2.62 6.09 15.92
N THR A 21 3.61 6.04 15.02
CA THR A 21 4.29 7.24 14.50
C THR A 21 3.33 8.17 13.75
N SER A 22 2.45 7.61 12.93
CA SER A 22 1.45 8.38 12.19
C SER A 22 0.41 9.04 13.10
N LEU A 23 0.02 8.37 14.20
CA LEU A 23 -0.85 8.97 15.21
C LEU A 23 -0.19 10.18 15.89
N LEU A 24 1.05 10.05 16.33
CA LEU A 24 1.80 11.15 16.95
C LEU A 24 1.98 12.33 15.98
N ALA A 25 2.35 12.05 14.73
CA ALA A 25 2.48 13.07 13.69
C ALA A 25 1.15 13.80 13.44
N THR A 26 0.03 13.08 13.46
CA THR A 26 -1.31 13.67 13.29
C THR A 26 -1.67 14.61 14.44
N LEU A 27 -1.42 14.18 15.68
CA LEU A 27 -1.68 15.01 16.86
C LEU A 27 -0.83 16.28 16.81
N LEU A 28 0.47 16.13 16.56
CA LEU A 28 1.41 17.25 16.47
C LEU A 28 1.05 18.23 15.36
N TYR A 29 0.69 17.72 14.17
CA TYR A 29 0.27 18.59 13.08
C TYR A 29 -1.02 19.33 13.41
N ASN A 30 -2.02 18.63 13.95
CA ASN A 30 -3.34 19.22 14.21
C ASN A 30 -3.33 20.23 15.37
N THR A 31 -2.40 20.13 16.32
CA THR A 31 -2.22 21.14 17.37
C THR A 31 -1.57 22.43 16.85
N HIS A 32 -0.72 22.32 15.83
CA HIS A 32 0.02 23.46 15.26
C HIS A 32 -0.57 23.98 13.94
N ARG A 33 -1.71 23.42 13.49
CA ARG A 33 -2.35 23.83 12.25
C ARG A 33 -3.03 25.20 12.41
N GLY A 34 -3.04 25.99 11.33
CA GLY A 34 -3.79 27.25 11.28
C GLY A 34 -5.31 27.03 11.33
N PRO A 35 -6.10 28.02 11.78
CA PRO A 35 -7.55 27.87 11.96
C PRO A 35 -8.33 27.58 10.66
N LYS A 36 -7.72 27.85 9.50
CA LYS A 36 -8.31 27.62 8.16
C LYS A 36 -7.76 26.39 7.44
N SER A 37 -6.69 25.76 7.95
CA SER A 37 -6.13 24.57 7.29
C SER A 37 -6.95 23.34 7.67
N LYS A 38 -7.06 22.39 6.74
CA LYS A 38 -7.78 21.13 7.00
C LYS A 38 -7.05 20.33 8.08
N ALA A 39 -7.82 19.67 8.95
CA ALA A 39 -7.26 18.68 9.87
C ALA A 39 -6.71 17.51 9.05
N ALA A 40 -5.50 17.08 9.39
CA ALA A 40 -4.92 15.88 8.81
C ALA A 40 -5.40 14.64 9.57
N THR A 41 -5.45 13.53 8.86
CA THR A 41 -5.81 12.22 9.42
C THR A 41 -4.56 11.35 9.57
N GLN A 42 -4.66 10.27 10.36
CA GLN A 42 -3.56 9.32 10.53
C GLN A 42 -3.08 8.74 9.18
N GLU A 43 -4.01 8.50 8.27
CA GLU A 43 -3.70 8.00 6.92
C GLU A 43 -2.85 8.98 6.11
N ASP A 44 -2.90 10.28 6.43
CA ASP A 44 -2.10 11.28 5.74
C ASP A 44 -0.60 11.11 5.97
N PHE A 45 -0.24 10.61 7.14
CA PHE A 45 1.14 10.38 7.60
C PHE A 45 1.56 8.91 7.56
N HIS A 46 0.66 8.00 7.19
CA HIS A 46 0.95 6.56 7.17
C HIS A 46 1.44 6.12 5.77
N PRO A 47 2.73 5.75 5.60
CA PRO A 47 3.31 5.48 4.27
C PRO A 47 2.67 4.27 3.57
N TYR A 48 2.23 3.27 4.33
CA TYR A 48 1.68 2.03 3.77
C TYR A 48 0.15 2.06 3.52
N ARG A 49 -0.62 2.96 4.15
CA ARG A 49 -2.09 3.01 3.96
C ARG A 49 -2.51 3.73 2.68
N LYS A 50 -1.68 4.65 2.17
CA LYS A 50 -1.94 5.37 0.91
C LYS A 50 -1.74 4.53 -0.36
N ARG A 51 -1.22 3.30 -0.25
CA ARG A 51 -1.12 2.38 -1.39
C ARG A 51 -2.52 1.89 -1.76
N ARG A 52 -3.27 2.70 -2.50
CA ARG A 52 -4.42 2.20 -3.27
C ARG A 52 -3.88 1.07 -4.15
N PRO A 53 -4.48 -0.13 -4.15
CA PRO A 53 -4.11 -1.14 -5.13
C PRO A 53 -4.25 -0.47 -6.50
N LYS A 54 -3.17 -0.46 -7.28
CA LYS A 54 -3.23 0.02 -8.67
C LYS A 54 -4.33 -0.79 -9.34
N LYS A 55 -5.45 -0.14 -9.68
CA LYS A 55 -6.53 -0.80 -10.41
C LYS A 55 -5.92 -1.31 -11.70
N MET A 56 -5.97 -2.63 -11.91
CA MET A 56 -5.48 -3.25 -13.14
C MET A 56 -6.30 -2.68 -14.29
N THR A 57 -5.67 -1.95 -15.21
CA THR A 57 -6.35 -1.41 -16.40
C THR A 57 -6.42 -2.46 -17.50
N VAL A 58 -7.32 -2.28 -18.45
CA VAL A 58 -7.44 -3.17 -19.63
C VAL A 58 -6.11 -3.24 -20.40
N GLU A 59 -5.33 -2.16 -20.40
CA GLU A 59 -3.98 -2.12 -20.97
C GLU A 59 -3.00 -3.06 -20.26
N HIS A 60 -3.12 -3.22 -18.93
CA HIS A 60 -2.33 -4.21 -18.19
C HIS A 60 -2.72 -5.64 -18.57
N LEU A 61 -3.98 -5.90 -18.92
CA LEU A 61 -4.41 -7.20 -19.42
C LEU A 61 -3.86 -7.48 -20.83
N HIS A 62 -3.85 -6.48 -21.70
CA HIS A 62 -3.27 -6.62 -23.03
C HIS A 62 -1.75 -6.84 -22.99
N SER A 63 -1.03 -6.18 -22.08
CA SER A 63 0.42 -6.39 -21.92
C SER A 63 0.76 -7.76 -21.34
N LEU A 64 -0.11 -8.34 -20.50
CA LEU A 64 0.07 -9.69 -19.96
C LEU A 64 -0.21 -10.80 -21.00
N LYS A 65 -1.01 -10.53 -22.04
CA LYS A 65 -1.35 -11.51 -23.07
C LYS A 65 -0.13 -12.04 -23.84
N SER A 66 0.95 -11.25 -23.96
CA SER A 66 2.20 -11.67 -24.61
C SER A 66 3.03 -12.65 -23.77
N LEU A 67 2.80 -12.68 -22.44
CA LEU A 67 3.50 -13.56 -21.50
C LEU A 67 2.81 -14.93 -21.38
N PHE A 68 1.49 -14.99 -21.60
CA PHE A 68 0.74 -16.24 -21.65
C PHE A 68 0.80 -16.86 -23.05
N LYS A 69 1.97 -17.36 -23.46
CA LYS A 69 2.03 -18.38 -24.52
C LYS A 69 1.65 -19.73 -23.89
N PRO A 70 0.72 -20.50 -24.49
CA PRO A 70 0.50 -21.87 -24.07
C PRO A 70 1.80 -22.64 -24.21
N ALA A 71 2.15 -23.45 -23.20
CA ALA A 71 3.26 -24.38 -23.32
C ALA A 71 2.98 -25.26 -24.54
N GLU A 72 3.79 -25.11 -25.59
CA GLU A 72 3.69 -25.98 -26.75
C GLU A 72 3.87 -27.42 -26.28
N GLY A 73 2.96 -28.26 -26.72
CA GLY A 73 2.69 -29.56 -26.16
C GLY A 73 3.92 -30.46 -26.12
N SER A 74 4.03 -31.19 -25.00
CA SER A 74 4.70 -32.49 -25.00
C SER A 74 4.06 -33.39 -26.05
N GLN A 75 4.79 -33.68 -27.12
CA GLN A 75 4.73 -34.96 -27.84
C GLN A 75 6.14 -35.39 -28.20
#